data_AF-A0A1M6R1P1-F1
#
_entry.id   AF-A0A1M6R1P1-F1
#
_cell.length_a   1.000
_cell.length_b   1.000
_cell.length_c   1.000
_cell.angle_alpha   90.00
_cell.angle_beta   90.00
_cell.angle_gamma   90.00
#
_symmetry.space_group_name_H-M   'P 1'
#
loop_
_entity.id
_entity.type
_entity.pdbx_description
1 polymer ?
#
loop_
_entity_poly.entity_id
_entity_poly.type
_entity_poly.pdbx_seq_one_letter_code
_entity_poly.pdbx_strand_id
1 'polypeptide(L)' 'MEEKKTFEVGGMKITKLVNQREIDQFVQNLPEESKQDVKDVIIALHQQGLIKIEEV' A
#
# COMPACT_ATOMS: atom_id res chain seq x y z
N MET A 1 19.86 -4.54 -4.37
CA MET A 1 18.56 -5.00 -4.89
C MET A 1 17.58 -4.85 -3.74
N GLU A 2 16.65 -3.90 -3.78
CA GLU A 2 15.60 -3.86 -2.76
C GLU A 2 14.66 -5.03 -3.01
N GLU A 3 14.59 -5.92 -2.01
CA GLU A 3 13.69 -7.06 -2.03
C GLU A 3 12.26 -6.54 -2.09
N LYS A 4 11.54 -6.84 -3.17
CA LYS A 4 10.10 -6.58 -3.26
C LYS A 4 9.43 -7.38 -2.15
N LYS A 5 9.04 -6.70 -1.07
CA LYS A 5 8.32 -7.32 0.05
C LYS A 5 6.86 -7.46 -0.32
N THR A 6 6.41 -8.71 -0.40
CA THR A 6 5.01 -9.08 -0.58
C THR A 6 4.43 -9.53 0.76
N PHE A 7 3.20 -9.14 1.04
CA PHE A 7 2.48 -9.52 2.26
C PHE A 7 0.99 -9.73 1.95
N GLU A 8 0.31 -10.55 2.73
CA GLU A 8 -1.10 -10.89 2.52
C GLU A 8 -1.97 -10.21 3.57
N VAL A 9 -3.07 -9.57 3.13
CA VAL A 9 -4.03 -8.89 3.99
C VAL A 9 -5.44 -9.22 3.51
N GLY A 10 -6.22 -9.91 4.35
CA GLY A 10 -7.64 -10.16 4.08
C GLY A 10 -7.94 -10.88 2.75
N GLY A 11 -7.07 -11.83 2.34
CA GLY A 11 -7.19 -12.54 1.06
C GLY A 11 -6.61 -11.78 -0.15
N MET A 12 -5.98 -10.62 0.07
CA MET A 12 -5.28 -9.87 -0.97
C MET A 12 -3.77 -9.99 -0.77
N LYS A 13 -3.05 -10.26 -1.85
CA LYS A 13 -1.60 -10.24 -1.90
C LYS A 13 -1.12 -8.87 -2.34
N ILE A 14 -0.35 -8.22 -1.48
CA ILE A 14 0.13 -6.86 -1.67
C ILE A 14 1.63 -6.88 -1.88
N THR A 15 2.10 -6.36 -3.01
CA THR A 15 3.51 -6.27 -3.35
C THR A 15 3.96 -4.82 -3.35
N LYS A 16 4.98 -4.48 -2.55
CA LYS A 16 5.58 -3.15 -2.57
C LYS A 16 6.38 -2.95 -3.86
N LEU A 17 6.10 -1.87 -4.57
CA LEU A 17 6.82 -1.49 -5.79
C LEU A 17 7.89 -0.42 -5.53
N VAL A 18 7.72 0.32 -4.43
CA VAL A 18 8.60 1.39 -3.97
C VAL A 18 9.12 1.13 -2.56
N ASN A 19 10.00 2.00 -2.12
CA ASN A 19 10.68 1.90 -0.84
C ASN A 19 9.74 2.31 0.30
N GLN A 20 10.00 1.80 1.52
CA GLN A 20 9.13 2.08 2.68
C GLN A 20 8.96 3.59 2.93
N ARG A 21 10.02 4.38 2.71
CA ARG A 21 9.98 5.84 2.88
C ARG A 21 8.95 6.53 1.98
N GLU A 22 8.79 6.08 0.73
CA GLU A 22 7.82 6.67 -0.19
C GLU A 22 6.38 6.32 0.22
N ILE A 23 6.17 5.07 0.67
CA ILE A 23 4.89 4.66 1.26
C ILE A 23 4.57 5.50 2.49
N ASP A 24 5.52 5.67 3.41
CA ASP A 24 5.31 6.45 4.64
C ASP A 24 4.97 7.91 4.34
N GLN A 25 5.67 8.54 3.38
CA GLN A 25 5.35 9.91 2.97
C GLN A 25 3.95 10.02 2.34
N PHE A 26 3.56 9.05 1.51
CA PHE A 26 2.22 9.04 0.95
C PHE A 26 1.15 8.87 2.03
N VAL A 27 1.34 7.91 2.93
CA VAL A 27 0.41 7.65 4.04
C VAL A 27 0.30 8.88 4.96
N GLN A 28 1.40 9.58 5.24
CA GLN A 28 1.34 10.83 6.02
C GLN A 28 0.45 11.89 5.35
N ASN A 29 0.53 12.01 4.02
CA ASN A 29 -0.24 12.97 3.22
C ASN A 29 -1.69 12.54 2.92
N LEU A 30 -2.08 11.29 3.23
CA LEU A 30 -3.47 10.86 3.07
C LEU A 30 -4.41 11.63 4.01
N PRO A 31 -5.64 11.95 3.56
CA PRO A 31 -6.65 12.54 4.43
C PRO A 31 -7.02 11.56 5.56
N GLU A 32 -7.44 12.11 6.70
CA GLU A 32 -7.78 11.30 7.89
C GLU A 32 -8.92 10.31 7.62
N GLU A 33 -9.88 10.69 6.78
CA GLU A 33 -10.93 9.81 6.24
C GLU A 33 -10.36 8.49 5.71
N SER A 34 -9.39 8.56 4.80
CA SER A 34 -8.80 7.36 4.18
C SER A 34 -7.89 6.59 5.11
N LYS A 35 -7.49 7.17 6.26
CA LYS A 35 -6.70 6.48 7.30
C LYS A 35 -7.57 5.69 8.27
N GLN A 36 -8.89 5.88 8.26
CA GLN A 36 -9.80 5.18 9.16
C GLN A 36 -9.91 3.68 8.83
N ASP A 37 -9.83 3.32 7.55
CA ASP A 37 -9.83 1.93 7.10
C ASP A 37 -8.51 1.58 6.41
N VAL A 38 -7.91 0.47 6.82
CA VAL A 38 -6.68 -0.06 6.21
C VAL A 38 -6.88 -0.37 4.73
N LYS A 39 -8.08 -0.78 4.31
CA LYS A 39 -8.40 -1.03 2.90
C LYS A 39 -8.33 0.25 2.08
N ASP A 40 -8.81 1.37 2.59
CA ASP A 40 -8.76 2.65 1.88
C ASP A 40 -7.32 3.13 1.70
N VAL A 41 -6.48 2.97 2.73
CA VAL A 41 -5.03 3.23 2.62
C VAL A 41 -4.38 2.35 1.53
N ILE A 42 -4.69 1.05 1.53
CA ILE A 42 -4.16 0.09 0.54
C ILE A 42 -4.64 0.44 -0.88
N ILE A 43 -5.92 0.77 -1.06
CA ILE A 43 -6.47 1.18 -2.36
C ILE A 43 -5.78 2.46 -2.83
N ALA A 44 -5.60 3.46 -1.96
CA ALA A 44 -4.95 4.70 -2.33
C ALA A 44 -3.46 4.49 -2.71
N LEU A 45 -2.74 3.65 -1.98
CA LEU A 45 -1.37 3.25 -2.32
C LEU A 45 -1.31 2.55 -3.69
N HIS A 46 -2.30 1.71 -4.00
CA HIS A 46 -2.40 1.03 -5.28
C HIS A 46 -2.74 1.98 -6.43
N GLN A 47 -3.66 2.92 -6.22
CA GLN A 47 -4.02 3.94 -7.22
C GLN A 47 -2.85 4.84 -7.61
N GLN A 48 -1.94 5.11 -6.67
CA GLN A 48 -0.69 5.82 -6.94
C GLN A 48 0.42 4.95 -7.54
N GLY A 49 0.20 3.63 -7.66
CA GLY A 49 1.20 2.70 -8.17
C GLY A 49 2.35 2.41 -7.20
N LEU A 50 2.20 2.72 -5.92
CA LEU A 50 3.21 2.47 -4.88
C LEU A 50 3.24 0.99 -4.46
N ILE A 51 2.08 0.33 -4.57
CA ILE A 51 1.92 -1.10 -4.35
C ILE A 51 1.13 -1.73 -5.50
N LYS A 52 1.26 -3.05 -5.65
CA LYS A 52 0.43 -3.89 -6.50
C LYS A 52 -0.47 -4.75 -5.61
N ILE A 53 -1.77 -4.81 -5.91
CA ILE A 53 -2.72 -5.71 -5.24
C ILE A 53 -3.08 -6.84 -6.20
N GLU A 54 -3.05 -8.07 -5.72
CA GLU A 54 -3.47 -9.27 -6.44
C GLU A 54 -4.47 -10.04 -5.55
N GLU A 55 -5.64 -10.41 -6.08
CA GLU A 55 -6.58 -11.31 -5.38
C GLU A 55 -6.01 -12.73 -5.35
N VAL A 56 -6.11 -13.40 -4.20
CA VAL A 56 -5.58 -14.77 -3.97
C VAL A 56 -6.72 -15.78 -3.91
#